data_AF-A0A1Y4AM36-F1
#
_entry.id   AF-A0A1Y4AM36-F1
#
_cell.length_a   1.000
_cell.length_b   1.000
_cell.length_c   1.000
_cell.angle_alpha   90.00
_cell.angle_beta   90.00
_cell.angle_gamma   90.00
#
_symmetry.space_group_name_H-M   'P 1'
#
loop_
_entity.id
_entity.type
_entity.pdbx_description
1 polymer ?
#
loop_
_entity_poly.entity_id
_entity_poly.type
_entity_poly.pdbx_seq_one_letter_code
_entity_poly.pdbx_strand_id
1 'polypeptide(L)'
;MADKSVIVNIEARVRQLMGEHRDAVRLNRELTAERDALKAENRALKERIRALDAELARAQLAEGLAGGDGGREKARARVNRLMREVDKCIALLRQPETGAEERQATK
;
A
#
# COMPACT_ATOMS: atom_id res chain seq x y z
N MET A 1 40.02 -9.66 -56.22
CA MET A 1 40.14 -8.49 -55.32
C MET A 1 38.83 -8.16 -54.61
N ALA A 2 37.66 -8.38 -55.24
CA ALA A 2 36.34 -8.13 -54.65
C ALA A 2 36.03 -8.95 -53.37
N ASP A 3 36.46 -10.21 -53.30
CA ASP A 3 36.13 -11.07 -52.15
C ASP A 3 36.79 -10.61 -50.85
N LYS A 4 38.06 -10.16 -50.93
CA LYS A 4 38.77 -9.59 -49.76
C LYS A 4 38.11 -8.29 -49.27
N SER A 5 37.62 -7.43 -50.17
CA SER A 5 36.92 -6.21 -49.76
C SER A 5 35.55 -6.51 -49.11
N VAL A 6 34.85 -7.55 -49.56
CA VAL A 6 33.59 -7.98 -48.95
C VAL A 6 33.84 -8.51 -47.54
N ILE A 7 34.86 -9.35 -47.35
CA ILE A 7 35.23 -9.88 -46.03
C ILE A 7 35.60 -8.75 -45.05
N VAL A 8 36.43 -7.79 -45.48
CA VAL A 8 36.79 -6.64 -44.64
C VAL A 8 35.58 -5.77 -44.28
N ASN A 9 34.64 -5.57 -45.21
CA ASN A 9 33.42 -4.80 -44.95
C ASN A 9 32.51 -5.51 -43.93
N ILE A 10 32.33 -6.82 -44.08
CA ILE A 10 31.55 -7.63 -43.14
C ILE A 10 32.20 -7.60 -41.75
N GLU A 11 33.52 -7.76 -41.66
CA GLU A 11 34.23 -7.64 -40.38
C GLU A 11 34.01 -6.27 -39.72
N ALA A 12 34.07 -5.18 -40.49
CA ALA A 12 33.83 -3.84 -39.95
C ALA A 12 32.41 -3.70 -39.41
N ARG A 13 31.39 -4.17 -40.16
CA ARG A 13 29.99 -4.16 -39.73
C ARG A 13 29.75 -5.03 -38.49
N VAL A 14 30.37 -6.21 -38.41
CA VAL A 14 30.26 -7.07 -37.23
C VAL A 14 30.88 -6.40 -36.01
N ARG A 15 32.06 -5.77 -36.15
CA ARG A 15 32.68 -5.01 -35.06
C ARG A 15 31.81 -3.83 -34.60
N GLN A 16 31.22 -3.09 -35.54
CA GLN A 16 30.29 -2.00 -35.25
C GLN A 16 29.07 -2.52 -34.48
N LEU A 17 28.41 -3.57 -34.98
CA LEU A 17 27.23 -4.15 -34.36
C LEU A 17 27.52 -4.66 -32.94
N MET A 18 28.70 -5.27 -32.73
CA MET A 18 29.14 -5.68 -31.38
C MET A 18 29.34 -4.47 -30.44
N GLY A 19 29.86 -3.36 -30.96
CA GLY A 19 30.02 -2.11 -30.20
C GLY A 19 28.66 -1.55 -29.78
N GLU A 20 27.76 -1.36 -30.74
CA GLU A 20 26.40 -0.86 -30.51
C GLU A 20 25.63 -1.77 -29.54
N HIS A 21 25.77 -3.10 -29.66
CA HIS A 21 25.13 -4.03 -28.75
C HIS A 21 25.66 -3.89 -27.31
N ARG A 22 26.97 -3.72 -27.13
CA ARG A 22 27.58 -3.51 -25.80
C ARG A 22 27.08 -2.21 -25.17
N ASP A 23 27.03 -1.12 -25.95
CA ASP A 23 26.52 0.17 -25.47
C ASP A 23 25.03 0.09 -25.13
N ALA A 24 24.22 -0.58 -25.96
CA ALA A 24 22.80 -0.80 -25.69
C ALA A 24 22.58 -1.62 -24.41
N VAL A 25 23.37 -2.68 -24.20
CA VAL A 25 23.31 -3.48 -22.96
C VAL A 25 23.72 -2.65 -21.74
N ARG A 26 24.74 -1.80 -21.85
CA ARG A 26 25.13 -0.88 -20.77
C ARG A 26 23.98 0.06 -20.42
N LEU A 27 23.43 0.76 -21.41
CA LEU A 27 22.34 1.71 -21.22
C LEU A 27 21.09 1.03 -20.65
N ASN A 28 20.77 -0.18 -21.12
CA ASN A 28 19.62 -0.93 -20.61
C ASN A 28 19.79 -1.30 -19.13
N ARG A 29 21.00 -1.66 -18.69
CA ARG A 29 21.31 -1.91 -17.28
C ARG A 29 21.19 -0.66 -16.42
N GLU A 30 21.73 0.46 -16.90
CA GLU A 30 21.64 1.76 -16.21
C GLU A 30 20.18 2.21 -16.04
N LEU A 31 19.41 2.22 -17.12
CA LEU A 31 17.98 2.55 -17.08
C LEU A 31 17.18 1.57 -16.22
N THR A 32 17.55 0.30 -16.21
CA THR A 32 16.91 -0.69 -15.33
C THR A 32 17.16 -0.38 -13.87
N ALA A 33 18.40 -0.06 -13.50
CA ALA A 33 18.76 0.32 -12.14
C ALA A 33 18.07 1.61 -11.69
N GLU A 34 18.05 2.64 -12.54
CA GLU A 34 17.35 3.90 -12.28
C GLU A 34 15.85 3.67 -12.09
N ARG A 35 15.24 2.89 -12.97
CA ARG A 35 13.83 2.51 -12.87
C ARG A 35 13.53 1.80 -11.56
N ASP A 36 14.41 0.91 -11.11
CA ASP A 36 14.21 0.18 -9.84
C ASP A 36 14.40 1.08 -8.62
N ALA A 37 15.36 2.02 -8.67
CA ALA A 37 15.52 3.05 -7.64
C ALA A 37 14.28 3.95 -7.53
N LEU A 38 13.79 4.47 -8.65
CA LEU A 38 12.58 5.30 -8.70
C LEU A 38 11.33 4.53 -8.22
N LYS A 39 11.23 3.23 -8.55
CA LYS A 39 10.15 2.38 -8.04
C LYS A 39 10.22 2.22 -6.51
N ALA A 40 11.42 2.06 -5.95
CA ALA A 40 11.60 1.96 -4.51
C ALA A 40 11.22 3.27 -3.81
N GLU A 41 11.68 4.41 -4.33
CA GLU A 41 11.32 5.73 -3.81
C GLU A 41 9.81 5.98 -3.89
N ASN A 42 9.18 5.64 -5.01
CA ASN A 42 7.74 5.81 -5.16
C ASN A 42 6.94 4.98 -4.14
N ARG A 43 7.41 3.78 -3.79
CA ARG A 43 6.79 2.96 -2.74
C ARG A 43 6.95 3.63 -1.38
N ALA A 44 8.16 4.08 -1.04
CA ALA A 44 8.44 4.76 0.23
C ALA A 44 7.60 6.05 0.39
N LEU A 45 7.49 6.86 -0.66
CA LEU A 45 6.66 8.07 -0.65
C LEU A 45 5.18 7.74 -0.48
N LYS A 46 4.67 6.70 -1.14
CA LYS A 46 3.28 6.24 -0.97
C LYS A 46 3.00 5.76 0.45
N GLU A 47 3.94 5.06 1.08
CA GLU A 47 3.83 4.66 2.49
C GLU A 47 3.82 5.87 3.41
N ARG A 48 4.69 6.86 3.14
CA ARG A 48 4.71 8.12 3.91
C ARG A 48 3.40 8.89 3.80
N ILE A 49 2.83 8.99 2.60
CA ILE A 49 1.52 9.60 2.37
C ILE A 49 0.45 8.89 3.19
N ARG A 50 0.38 7.55 3.14
CA ARG A 50 -0.59 6.78 3.93
C ARG A 50 -0.43 6.99 5.43
N ALA A 51 0.80 7.07 5.92
CA ALA A 51 1.09 7.35 7.33
C ALA A 51 0.62 8.76 7.73
N LEU A 52 0.92 9.77 6.91
CA LEU A 52 0.48 11.15 7.13
C LEU A 52 -1.04 11.28 7.06
N ASP A 53 -1.71 10.60 6.12
CA ASP A 53 -3.17 10.57 6.03
C ASP A 53 -3.79 9.97 7.30
N ALA A 54 -3.18 8.91 7.84
CA ALA A 54 -3.62 8.30 9.09
C ALA A 54 -3.37 9.20 10.32
N GLU A 55 -2.26 9.94 10.35
CA GLU A 55 -1.99 10.97 11.37
C GLU A 55 -3.00 12.12 11.27
N LEU A 56 -3.26 12.63 10.07
CA LEU A 56 -4.23 13.69 9.84
C LEU A 56 -5.64 13.25 10.25
N ALA A 57 -6.05 12.04 9.89
CA ALA A 57 -7.34 11.49 10.28
C ALA A 57 -7.48 11.37 11.81
N ARG A 58 -6.39 11.00 12.51
CA ARG A 58 -6.35 10.96 13.99
C ARG A 58 -6.45 12.36 14.59
N ALA A 59 -5.71 13.32 14.04
CA ALA A 59 -5.74 14.72 14.49
C ALA A 59 -7.15 15.32 14.31
N GLN A 60 -7.75 15.16 13.13
CA GLN A 60 -9.13 15.61 12.86
C GLN A 60 -10.16 14.96 13.77
N LEU A 61 -9.99 13.68 14.11
CA LEU A 61 -10.85 13.02 15.07
C LEU A 61 -10.69 13.63 16.47
N ALA A 62 -9.45 13.85 16.93
CA ALA A 62 -9.17 14.46 18.22
C ALA A 62 -9.74 15.87 18.31
N GLU A 63 -9.60 16.67 17.26
CA GLU A 63 -10.18 18.02 17.15
C GLU A 63 -11.72 17.97 17.20
N GLY A 64 -12.35 17.08 16.43
CA GLY A 64 -13.80 16.91 16.43
C GLY A 64 -14.36 16.42 17.77
N LEU A 65 -13.60 15.62 18.52
CA LEU A 65 -13.94 15.21 19.89
C LEU A 65 -13.76 16.35 20.90
N ALA A 66 -12.76 17.22 20.71
CA ALA A 66 -12.53 18.42 21.52
C ALA A 66 -13.55 19.54 21.22
N GLY A 67 -14.46 19.34 20.27
CA GLY A 67 -15.52 20.29 19.94
C GLY A 67 -15.16 21.30 18.86
N GLY A 68 -14.03 21.13 18.17
CA GLY A 68 -13.70 21.88 16.96
C GLY A 68 -14.65 21.56 15.80
N ASP A 69 -14.70 22.44 14.81
CA ASP A 69 -15.54 22.25 13.61
C ASP A 69 -14.92 21.21 12.65
N GLY A 70 -13.58 21.17 12.58
CA GLY A 70 -12.82 20.17 11.85
C GLY A 70 -13.05 18.76 12.40
N GLY A 71 -13.68 17.88 11.61
CA GLY A 71 -13.83 16.46 11.94
C GLY A 71 -14.95 16.12 12.94
N ARG A 72 -15.78 17.09 13.34
CA ARG A 72 -16.90 16.91 14.29
C ARG A 72 -17.87 15.81 13.87
N GLU A 73 -18.21 15.74 12.58
CA GLU A 73 -19.10 14.72 12.03
C GLU A 73 -18.51 13.30 12.12
N LYS A 74 -17.23 13.15 11.73
CA LYS A 74 -16.50 11.87 11.83
C LYS A 74 -16.35 11.42 13.29
N ALA A 75 -16.05 12.34 14.19
CA ALA A 75 -15.98 12.09 15.63
C ALA A 75 -17.34 11.62 16.18
N ARG A 76 -18.43 12.33 15.85
CA ARG A 76 -19.79 11.99 16.28
C ARG A 76 -20.24 10.62 15.76
N ALA A 77 -19.94 10.30 14.49
CA ALA A 77 -20.24 8.99 13.92
C ALA A 77 -19.50 7.86 14.66
N ARG A 78 -18.24 8.08 15.04
CA ARG A 78 -17.44 7.10 15.79
C ARG A 78 -17.92 6.93 17.23
N VAL A 79 -18.28 8.03 17.90
CA VAL A 79 -18.92 8.00 19.23
C VAL A 79 -20.25 7.23 19.17
N ASN A 80 -21.10 7.51 18.19
CA ASN A 80 -22.38 6.80 18.04
C ASN A 80 -22.20 5.29 17.83
N ARG A 81 -21.14 4.88 17.11
CA ARG A 81 -20.82 3.45 16.95
C ARG A 81 -20.37 2.81 18.26
N LEU A 82 -19.49 3.48 18.99
CA LEU A 82 -19.04 3.04 20.33
C LEU A 82 -20.22 2.93 21.30
N MET A 83 -21.14 3.90 21.31
CA MET A 83 -22.35 3.84 22.13
C MET A 83 -23.19 2.60 21.81
N ARG A 84 -23.36 2.24 20.53
CA ARG A 84 -24.07 1.01 20.14
C ARG A 84 -23.35 -0.27 20.60
N GLU A 85 -22.02 -0.29 20.56
CA GLU A 85 -21.24 -1.43 21.06
C GLU A 85 -21.36 -1.54 22.58
N VAL A 86 -21.32 -0.42 23.30
CA VAL A 86 -21.58 -0.35 24.74
C VAL A 86 -22.99 -0.82 25.07
N ASP A 87 -24.01 -0.34 24.35
CA ASP A 87 -25.40 -0.79 24.51
C ASP A 87 -25.54 -2.29 24.27
N LYS A 88 -24.83 -2.84 23.28
CA LYS A 88 -24.79 -4.28 23.00
C LYS A 88 -24.14 -5.05 24.16
N CYS A 89 -23.03 -4.55 24.71
CA CYS A 89 -22.40 -5.16 25.89
C CYS A 89 -23.29 -5.08 27.12
N ILE A 90 -23.96 -3.95 27.37
CA ILE A 90 -24.93 -3.78 28.46
C ILE A 90 -26.10 -4.76 28.30
N ALA A 91 -26.60 -4.94 27.08
CA ALA A 91 -27.66 -5.89 26.78
C ALA A 91 -27.21 -7.34 27.07
N LEU A 92 -25.97 -7.71 26.71
CA LEU A 92 -25.40 -9.02 27.02
C LEU A 92 -25.22 -9.24 28.54
N LEU A 93 -24.80 -8.20 29.28
CA LEU A 93 -24.68 -8.26 30.75
C LEU A 93 -26.04 -8.28 31.46
N ARG A 94 -27.08 -7.73 30.84
CA ARG A 94 -28.46 -7.78 31.33
C ARG A 94 -29.20 -9.05 30.96
N GLN A 95 -28.67 -9.87 30.04
CA GLN A 95 -29.22 -11.19 29.82
C GLN A 95 -28.94 -11.99 31.12
N PRO A 96 -29.97 -12.43 31.85
CA PRO A 96 -29.76 -13.37 32.94
C PRO A 96 -29.10 -14.62 32.34
N GLU A 97 -28.37 -15.37 33.16
CA GLU A 97 -27.77 -16.68 32.89
C GLU A 97 -28.83 -17.73 32.48
N THR A 98 -29.66 -17.48 31.47
CA THR A 98 -30.65 -18.42 30.95
C THR A 98 -29.96 -19.27 29.88
N GLY A 99 -29.03 -20.11 30.34
CA GLY A 99 -28.38 -21.13 29.52
C GLY A 99 -28.00 -22.38 30.32
N ALA A 100 -28.20 -22.42 31.64
CA ALA A 100 -27.75 -23.52 32.49
C ALA A 100 -28.84 -24.47 33.01
N GLU A 101 -30.13 -24.27 32.69
CA GLU A 101 -31.23 -25.07 33.28
C GLU A 101 -32.12 -25.82 32.27
N GLU A 102 -31.59 -26.24 31.11
CA GLU A 102 -32.24 -27.25 30.26
C GLU A 102 -31.62 -28.64 30.47
N ARG A 103 -31.66 -29.16 31.71
CA ARG A 103 -31.39 -30.58 32.00
C ARG A 103 -32.17 -31.06 33.23
N GLN A 104 -33.49 -31.03 33.20
CA GLN A 104 -34.36 -31.88 34.04
C GLN A 104 -35.85 -31.57 33.77
N ALA A 105 -36.38 -32.00 32.62
CA ALA A 105 -37.82 -32.23 32.47
C ALA A 105 -38.12 -32.94 31.13
N THR A 106 -37.49 -34.08 30.88
CA THR A 106 -38.09 -35.09 30.00
C THR A 106 -38.45 -36.28 30.86
N LYS A 107 -39.73 -36.63 30.75
CA LYS A 107 -40.33 -37.88 31.23
C LYS A 107 -39.57 -39.10 30.72
#